data_AF-A0A4Y5P888-F1
#
_entry.id   AF-A0A4Y5P888-F1
#
_cell.length_a   1.000
_cell.length_b   1.000
_cell.length_c   1.000
_cell.angle_alpha   90.00
_cell.angle_beta   90.00
_cell.angle_gamma   90.00
#
_symmetry.space_group_name_H-M   'P 1'
#
loop_
_entity.id
_entity.type
_entity.pdbx_description
1 polymer ?
#
loop_
_entity_poly.entity_id
_entity_poly.type
_entity_poly.pdbx_seq_one_letter_code
_entity_poly.pdbx_strand_id
1 'polypeptide(L)'
;GINVWSAAGKGTFGTKEVIRRLRSVNMDQRVAHRTIILPQLSATGVQAHEVTKATGFHVVYGPVRAADLPEFLIAGLSATPAMRQVRFNTLDRLVLTPAEFVFMLKPAMILLGILFILNMIGLGQYSAAEGIAIAGTIITGCILVPVLLPLIPFRAFSLKGGLLGLAWAAGIILFRGWITTGSIPDLCKALAYLLAIPALAGFMAMNLYRLHPLH
;
A
#
# COMPACT_ATOMS: atom_id res chain seq x y z
N GLY A 1 5.33 16.62 1.50
CA GLY A 1 6.48 15.80 1.04
C GLY A 1 6.04 14.36 0.90
N ILE A 2 6.59 13.62 -0.07
CA ILE A 2 6.31 12.19 -0.30
C ILE A 2 7.51 11.39 0.26
N ASN A 3 7.30 10.19 0.79
CA ASN A 3 8.40 9.33 1.24
C ASN A 3 9.33 8.97 0.05
N VAL A 4 10.61 8.66 0.32
CA VAL A 4 11.63 8.45 -0.73
C VAL A 4 11.29 7.27 -1.65
N TRP A 5 10.77 6.17 -1.09
CA TRP A 5 10.43 4.97 -1.87
C TRP A 5 9.31 5.22 -2.87
N SER A 6 8.19 5.78 -2.42
CA SER A 6 7.07 6.15 -3.27
C SER A 6 7.45 7.25 -4.26
N ALA A 7 8.32 8.19 -3.86
CA ALA A 7 8.79 9.24 -4.75
C ALA A 7 9.66 8.66 -5.87
N ALA A 8 10.51 7.68 -5.57
CA ALA A 8 11.34 6.97 -6.54
C ALA A 8 10.48 6.11 -7.49
N GLY A 9 9.54 5.33 -6.95
CA GLY A 9 8.63 4.51 -7.76
C GLY A 9 7.70 5.33 -8.66
N LYS A 10 7.31 6.55 -8.25
CA LYS A 10 6.50 7.47 -9.06
C LYS A 10 7.33 8.35 -10.00
N GLY A 11 8.66 8.22 -10.00
CA GLY A 11 9.57 9.02 -10.83
C GLY A 11 9.78 10.47 -10.40
N THR A 12 9.13 10.92 -9.33
CA THR A 12 9.32 12.27 -8.75
C THR A 12 10.68 12.43 -8.05
N PHE A 13 11.28 11.32 -7.61
CA PHE A 13 12.67 11.24 -7.15
C PHE A 13 13.44 10.35 -8.11
N GLY A 14 13.92 10.92 -9.21
CA GLY A 14 14.61 10.18 -10.26
C GLY A 14 15.90 10.83 -10.72
N THR A 15 16.63 10.17 -11.62
CA THR A 15 17.94 10.61 -12.16
C THR A 15 17.94 12.08 -12.56
N LYS A 16 16.95 12.52 -13.36
CA LYS A 16 16.85 13.91 -13.84
C LYS A 16 16.67 14.90 -12.70
N GLU A 17 15.88 14.55 -11.69
CA GLU A 17 15.66 15.42 -10.53
C GLU A 17 16.93 15.56 -9.69
N VAL A 18 17.66 14.47 -9.46
CA VAL A 18 18.95 14.51 -8.75
C VAL A 18 19.95 15.41 -9.47
N ILE A 19 20.12 15.23 -10.79
CA ILE A 19 21.01 16.06 -11.61
C ILE A 19 20.60 17.53 -11.53
N ARG A 20 19.29 17.83 -11.69
CA ARG A 20 18.75 19.18 -11.62
C ARG A 20 19.06 19.84 -10.27
N ARG A 21 18.90 19.10 -9.17
CA ARG A 21 19.15 19.61 -7.82
C ARG A 21 20.63 19.89 -7.58
N LEU A 22 21.52 18.98 -7.98
CA LEU A 22 22.97 19.18 -7.85
C LEU A 22 23.45 20.44 -8.59
N ARG A 23 22.94 20.67 -9.80
CA ARG A 23 23.25 21.88 -10.58
C ARG A 23 22.63 23.13 -9.97
N SER A 24 21.39 23.07 -9.50
CA SER A 24 20.70 24.24 -8.93
C SER A 24 21.39 24.83 -7.70
N VAL A 25 22.18 24.03 -6.98
CA VAL A 25 22.92 24.47 -5.79
C VAL A 25 24.41 24.68 -6.06
N ASN A 26 24.86 24.54 -7.32
CA ASN A 26 26.28 24.53 -7.73
C ASN A 26 27.12 23.63 -6.82
N MET A 27 26.68 22.39 -6.62
CA MET A 27 27.29 21.48 -5.64
C MET A 27 28.78 21.27 -5.90
N ASP A 28 29.16 21.28 -7.17
CA ASP A 28 30.54 21.18 -7.66
C ASP A 28 31.48 22.29 -7.18
N GLN A 29 30.94 23.43 -6.75
CA GLN A 29 31.69 24.56 -6.20
C GLN A 29 31.69 24.59 -4.67
N ARG A 30 30.85 23.76 -4.02
CA ARG A 30 30.67 23.76 -2.56
C ARG A 30 31.48 22.70 -1.83
N VAL A 31 31.81 21.60 -2.50
CA VAL A 31 32.53 20.48 -1.90
C VAL A 31 33.73 20.07 -2.75
N ALA A 32 34.84 19.73 -2.10
CA ALA A 32 36.06 19.27 -2.78
C ALA A 32 35.93 17.82 -3.27
N HIS A 33 35.10 17.00 -2.62
CA HIS A 33 34.87 15.61 -3.01
C HIS A 33 33.83 15.51 -4.14
N ARG A 34 33.87 14.40 -4.89
CA ARG A 34 32.95 14.10 -5.98
C ARG A 34 32.06 12.89 -5.68
N THR A 35 31.61 12.79 -4.43
CA THR A 35 30.75 11.68 -3.97
C THR A 35 29.45 12.21 -3.40
N ILE A 36 28.33 11.63 -3.80
CA ILE A 36 27.01 11.86 -3.20
C ILE A 36 26.47 10.57 -2.59
N ILE A 37 25.86 10.70 -1.42
CA ILE A 37 25.20 9.58 -0.76
C ILE A 37 23.69 9.72 -0.99
N LEU A 38 23.09 8.72 -1.64
CA LEU A 38 21.65 8.65 -1.82
C LEU A 38 21.06 7.56 -0.90
N PRO A 39 19.81 7.72 -0.41
CA PRO A 39 19.14 6.67 0.35
C PRO A 39 19.04 5.39 -0.47
N GLN A 40 19.23 4.22 0.15
CA GLN A 40 19.12 2.90 -0.53
C GLN A 40 17.81 2.77 -1.33
N LEU A 41 16.71 3.25 -0.75
CA LEU A 41 15.35 3.20 -1.30
C LEU A 41 15.15 4.05 -2.57
N SER A 42 16.12 4.91 -2.94
CA SER A 42 16.06 5.69 -4.17
C SER A 42 16.58 4.94 -5.41
N ALA A 43 17.25 3.79 -5.22
CA ALA A 43 17.85 3.01 -6.29
C ALA A 43 16.83 2.51 -7.34
N THR A 44 15.54 2.43 -6.98
CA THR A 44 14.46 2.05 -7.90
C THR A 44 14.13 3.14 -8.93
N GLY A 45 14.43 4.40 -8.64
CA GLY A 45 14.13 5.55 -9.50
C GLY A 45 15.36 6.31 -10.01
N VAL A 46 16.53 6.12 -9.40
CA VAL A 46 17.77 6.83 -9.73
C VAL A 46 18.80 5.88 -10.33
N GLN A 47 19.32 6.22 -11.50
CA GLN A 47 20.40 5.50 -12.15
C GLN A 47 21.73 6.17 -11.81
N ALA A 48 22.50 5.55 -10.92
CA ALA A 48 23.79 6.05 -10.43
C ALA A 48 24.80 6.38 -11.55
N HIS A 49 24.87 5.52 -12.58
CA HIS A 49 25.78 5.73 -13.71
C HIS A 49 25.43 6.98 -14.51
N GLU A 50 24.16 7.21 -14.79
CA GLU A 50 23.69 8.40 -15.52
C GLU A 50 23.92 9.69 -14.73
N VAL A 51 23.70 9.66 -13.41
CA VAL A 51 24.02 10.82 -12.55
C VAL A 51 25.53 11.10 -12.58
N THR A 52 26.36 10.06 -12.47
CA THR A 52 27.82 10.19 -12.51
C THR A 52 28.29 10.75 -13.84
N LYS A 53 27.77 10.24 -14.97
CA LYS A 53 28.09 10.71 -16.31
C LYS A 53 27.69 12.18 -16.53
N ALA A 54 26.55 12.61 -15.99
CA ALA A 54 26.01 13.95 -16.21
C ALA A 54 26.57 15.03 -15.27
N THR A 55 27.14 14.65 -14.12
CA THR A 55 27.55 15.59 -13.06
C THR A 55 28.98 15.41 -12.57
N GLY A 56 29.63 14.29 -12.90
CA GLY A 56 30.93 13.91 -12.35
C GLY A 56 30.89 13.45 -10.89
N PHE A 57 29.71 13.41 -10.25
CA PHE A 57 29.57 12.91 -8.89
C PHE A 57 29.30 11.41 -8.87
N HIS A 58 30.20 10.67 -8.22
CA HIS A 58 30.02 9.27 -7.88
C HIS A 58 28.87 9.10 -6.89
N VAL A 59 27.88 8.31 -7.27
CA VAL A 59 26.73 8.01 -6.43
C VAL A 59 27.00 6.76 -5.60
N VAL A 60 26.89 6.89 -4.29
CA VAL A 60 26.93 5.77 -3.34
C VAL A 60 25.56 5.65 -2.69
N TYR A 61 25.04 4.42 -2.62
CA TYR A 61 23.82 4.15 -1.88
C TYR A 61 24.14 3.92 -0.40
N GLY A 62 23.64 4.82 0.44
CA GLY A 62 23.74 4.77 1.89
C GLY A 62 22.70 3.85 2.53
N PRO A 63 22.59 3.85 3.86
CA PRO A 63 21.68 2.97 4.59
C PRO A 63 20.20 3.26 4.28
N VAL A 64 19.33 2.30 4.61
CA VAL A 64 17.87 2.47 4.55
C VAL A 64 17.41 3.53 5.55
N ARG A 65 18.00 3.55 6.75
CA ARG A 65 17.63 4.47 7.84
C ARG A 65 18.68 5.57 7.97
N ALA A 66 18.23 6.81 8.09
CA ALA A 66 19.13 7.94 8.30
C ALA A 66 19.92 7.86 9.62
N ALA A 67 19.39 7.14 10.62
CA ALA A 67 20.05 6.89 11.90
C ALA A 67 21.36 6.09 11.76
N ASP A 68 21.47 5.25 10.72
CA ASP A 68 22.66 4.41 10.49
C ASP A 68 23.73 5.16 9.69
N LEU A 69 23.48 6.41 9.28
CA LEU A 69 24.40 7.21 8.47
C LEU A 69 25.76 7.47 9.15
N PRO A 70 25.84 7.79 10.46
CA PRO A 70 27.13 7.98 11.13
C PRO A 70 27.99 6.71 11.09
N GLU A 71 27.40 5.56 11.39
CA GLU A 71 28.09 4.27 11.35
C GLU A 71 28.52 3.89 9.93
N PHE A 72 27.67 4.17 8.93
CA PHE A 72 28.01 4.01 7.52
C PHE A 72 29.20 4.86 7.07
N LEU A 73 29.31 6.10 7.56
CA LEU A 73 30.44 6.98 7.28
C LEU A 73 31.73 6.46 7.94
N ILE A 74 31.66 6.01 9.19
CA ILE A 74 32.79 5.41 9.91
C ILE A 74 33.27 4.12 9.22
N ALA A 75 32.34 3.33 8.67
CA ALA A 75 32.64 2.12 7.89
C ALA A 75 33.18 2.41 6.46
N GLY A 76 33.57 3.66 6.15
CA GLY A 76 34.17 4.01 4.87
C GLY A 76 33.20 3.91 3.69
N LEU A 77 31.94 4.33 3.88
CA LEU A 77 30.87 4.28 2.86
C LEU A 77 30.47 2.85 2.45
N SER A 78 30.74 1.87 3.31
CA SER A 78 30.36 0.47 3.10
C SER A 78 29.16 0.10 3.96
N ALA A 79 27.98 -0.03 3.33
CA ALA A 79 26.77 -0.43 4.03
C ALA A 79 26.82 -1.91 4.40
N THR A 80 26.74 -2.20 5.69
CA THR A 80 26.64 -3.57 6.20
C THR A 80 25.32 -4.22 5.75
N PRO A 81 25.23 -5.57 5.72
CA PRO A 81 23.99 -6.25 5.38
C PRO A 81 22.79 -5.80 6.22
N ALA A 82 23.01 -5.49 7.50
CA ALA A 82 21.96 -5.01 8.42
C ALA A 82 21.42 -3.63 8.02
N MET A 83 22.28 -2.71 7.56
CA MET A 83 21.91 -1.36 7.11
C MET A 83 21.16 -1.35 5.78
N ARG A 84 21.32 -2.41 4.97
CA ARG A 84 20.61 -2.61 3.70
C ARG A 84 19.25 -3.28 3.87
N GLN A 85 18.98 -3.90 5.02
CA GLN A 85 17.72 -4.56 5.29
C GLN A 85 16.66 -3.57 5.76
N VAL A 86 15.53 -3.55 5.05
CA VAL A 86 14.33 -2.88 5.52
C VAL A 86 13.71 -3.72 6.62
N ARG A 87 13.96 -3.37 7.88
CA ARG A 87 13.22 -3.94 9.02
C ARG A 87 11.83 -3.34 9.03
N PHE A 88 10.86 -4.03 8.43
CA PHE A 88 9.44 -3.69 8.52
C PHE A 88 8.94 -4.04 9.92
N ASN A 89 8.96 -3.10 10.85
CA ASN A 89 8.29 -3.31 12.14
C ASN A 89 6.77 -3.16 11.94
N THR A 90 5.95 -3.81 12.77
CA THR A 90 4.47 -3.74 12.69
C THR A 90 3.96 -2.30 12.73
N LEU A 91 4.71 -1.41 13.40
CA LEU A 91 4.47 0.03 13.46
C LEU A 91 4.65 0.76 12.12
N ASP A 92 5.63 0.36 11.30
CA ASP A 92 5.84 0.97 9.98
C ASP A 92 4.66 0.67 9.04
N ARG A 93 3.99 -0.48 9.25
CA ARG A 93 2.76 -0.86 8.54
C ARG A 93 1.54 -0.06 9.01
N LEU A 94 1.44 0.21 10.31
CA LEU A 94 0.35 1.00 10.89
C LEU A 94 0.37 2.47 10.44
N VAL A 95 1.57 3.03 10.23
CA VAL A 95 1.75 4.41 9.74
C VAL A 95 1.35 4.54 8.26
N LEU A 96 1.35 3.46 7.49
CA LEU A 96 0.93 3.43 6.08
C LEU A 96 -0.59 3.20 5.91
N THR A 97 -1.26 2.63 6.90
CA THR A 97 -2.71 2.35 6.90
C THR A 97 -3.62 3.56 6.63
N PRO A 98 -3.34 4.79 7.13
CA PRO A 98 -4.22 5.94 6.91
C PRO A 98 -4.29 6.38 5.44
N ALA A 99 -3.17 6.28 4.71
CA ALA A 99 -3.14 6.63 3.29
C ALA A 99 -3.99 5.65 2.46
N GLU A 100 -3.97 4.37 2.84
CA GLU A 100 -4.73 3.30 2.19
C GLU A 100 -6.24 3.46 2.40
N PHE A 101 -6.67 3.89 3.60
CA PHE A 101 -8.07 4.21 3.88
C PHE A 101 -8.63 5.27 2.91
N VAL A 102 -7.84 6.32 2.63
CA VAL A 102 -8.24 7.39 1.70
C VAL A 102 -8.34 6.87 0.25
N PHE A 103 -7.46 5.96 -0.17
CA PHE A 103 -7.56 5.34 -1.49
C PHE A 103 -8.81 4.47 -1.65
N MET A 104 -9.24 3.80 -0.58
CA MET A 104 -10.44 2.95 -0.60
C MET A 104 -11.74 3.71 -0.42
N LEU A 105 -11.69 4.94 0.08
CA LEU A 105 -12.85 5.81 0.20
C LEU A 105 -13.54 6.08 -1.16
N LYS A 106 -12.77 6.25 -2.23
CA LYS A 106 -13.31 6.49 -3.59
C LYS A 106 -14.16 5.33 -4.12
N PRO A 107 -13.66 4.09 -4.21
CA PRO A 107 -14.47 2.95 -4.66
C PRO A 107 -15.63 2.65 -3.70
N ALA A 108 -15.45 2.86 -2.39
CA ALA A 108 -16.53 2.76 -1.41
C ALA A 108 -17.68 3.73 -1.70
N MET A 109 -17.37 5.01 -1.96
CA MET A 109 -18.40 6.01 -2.32
C MET A 109 -19.07 5.70 -3.65
N ILE A 110 -18.34 5.20 -4.64
CA ILE A 110 -18.92 4.78 -5.93
C ILE A 110 -19.91 3.63 -5.72
N LEU A 111 -19.53 2.61 -4.95
CA LEU A 111 -20.39 1.47 -4.64
C LEU A 111 -21.64 1.90 -3.88
N LEU A 112 -21.49 2.78 -2.89
CA LEU A 112 -22.60 3.34 -2.12
C LEU A 112 -23.55 4.15 -3.02
N GLY A 113 -23.00 4.93 -3.96
CA GLY A 113 -23.78 5.65 -4.96
C GLY A 113 -24.58 4.73 -5.88
N ILE A 114 -23.97 3.64 -6.38
CA ILE A 114 -24.66 2.65 -7.22
C ILE A 114 -25.80 1.99 -6.46
N LEU A 115 -25.57 1.59 -5.21
CA LEU A 115 -26.60 0.98 -4.36
C LEU A 115 -27.74 1.97 -4.04
N PHE A 116 -27.42 3.24 -3.82
CA PHE A 116 -28.40 4.29 -3.61
C PHE A 116 -29.28 4.50 -4.85
N ILE A 117 -28.68 4.51 -6.06
CA ILE A 117 -29.41 4.61 -7.32
C ILE A 117 -30.33 3.39 -7.52
N LEU A 118 -29.84 2.18 -7.25
CA LEU A 118 -30.63 0.95 -7.34
C LEU A 118 -31.81 0.93 -6.35
N ASN A 119 -31.62 1.50 -5.16
CA ASN A 119 -32.68 1.67 -4.17
C ASN A 119 -33.73 2.69 -4.64
N MET A 120 -33.30 3.85 -5.17
CA MET A 120 -34.21 4.87 -5.72
C MET A 120 -35.05 4.37 -6.90
N ILE A 121 -34.53 3.46 -7.71
CA ILE A 121 -35.26 2.86 -8.85
C ILE A 121 -36.26 1.78 -8.37
N GLY A 122 -36.31 1.47 -7.06
CA GLY A 122 -37.25 0.50 -6.48
C GLY A 122 -36.88 -0.96 -6.71
N LEU A 123 -35.71 -1.22 -7.30
CA LEU A 123 -35.18 -2.56 -7.54
C LEU A 123 -34.47 -3.18 -6.33
N GLY A 124 -34.37 -2.44 -5.21
CA GLY A 124 -33.67 -2.90 -4.02
C GLY A 124 -34.28 -2.41 -2.72
N GLN A 125 -34.69 -3.33 -1.85
CA GLN A 125 -35.08 -3.04 -0.46
C GLN A 125 -33.84 -2.90 0.43
N TYR A 126 -32.95 -1.96 0.09
CA TYR A 126 -31.74 -1.71 0.88
C TYR A 126 -32.07 -0.79 2.07
N SER A 127 -32.16 -1.34 3.28
CA SER A 127 -32.43 -0.55 4.48
C SER A 127 -31.17 0.16 5.00
N ALA A 128 -31.31 1.17 5.87
CA ALA A 128 -30.18 1.85 6.51
C ALA A 128 -29.20 0.89 7.23
N ALA A 129 -29.68 -0.28 7.66
CA ALA A 129 -28.84 -1.33 8.25
C ALA A 129 -27.89 -1.99 7.24
N GLU A 130 -28.21 -2.02 5.94
CA GLU A 130 -27.30 -2.52 4.89
C GLU A 130 -26.19 -1.51 4.60
N GLY A 131 -26.49 -0.21 4.65
CA GLY A 131 -25.47 0.84 4.58
C GLY A 131 -24.44 0.71 5.70
N ILE A 132 -24.89 0.41 6.93
CA ILE A 132 -24.01 0.19 8.09
C ILE A 132 -23.20 -1.11 7.94
N ALA A 133 -23.79 -2.19 7.42
CA ALA A 133 -23.08 -3.44 7.19
C ALA A 133 -22.00 -3.32 6.09
N ILE A 134 -22.28 -2.55 5.03
CA ILE A 134 -21.33 -2.28 3.95
C ILE A 134 -20.24 -1.31 4.41
N ALA A 135 -20.59 -0.28 5.17
CA ALA A 135 -19.61 0.61 5.80
C ALA A 135 -18.71 -0.17 6.79
N GLY A 136 -19.30 -1.08 7.57
CA GLY A 136 -18.57 -2.01 8.43
C GLY A 136 -17.63 -2.91 7.63
N THR A 137 -18.05 -3.39 6.45
CA THR A 137 -17.21 -4.20 5.55
C THR A 137 -15.97 -3.44 5.06
N ILE A 138 -16.11 -2.16 4.76
CA ILE A 138 -14.99 -1.30 4.35
C ILE A 138 -14.05 -1.07 5.53
N ILE A 139 -14.58 -0.81 6.72
CA ILE A 139 -13.77 -0.64 7.94
C ILE A 139 -13.02 -1.92 8.27
N THR A 140 -13.69 -3.07 8.26
CA THR A 140 -13.07 -4.37 8.52
C THR A 140 -12.09 -4.76 7.41
N GLY A 141 -12.41 -4.52 6.15
CA GLY A 141 -11.55 -4.79 5.00
C GLY A 141 -10.30 -3.91 4.94
N CYS A 142 -10.40 -2.63 5.34
CA CYS A 142 -9.28 -1.69 5.32
C CYS A 142 -8.42 -1.73 6.58
N ILE A 143 -9.00 -2.03 7.75
CA ILE A 143 -8.27 -2.00 9.03
C ILE A 143 -7.88 -3.41 9.46
N LEU A 144 -8.81 -4.36 9.40
CA LEU A 144 -8.57 -5.71 9.91
C LEU A 144 -7.60 -6.49 9.02
N VAL A 145 -7.64 -6.28 7.69
CA VAL A 145 -6.76 -6.97 6.74
C VAL A 145 -5.28 -6.63 6.92
N PRO A 146 -4.83 -5.36 6.96
CA PRO A 146 -3.42 -5.04 7.20
C PRO A 146 -2.96 -5.41 8.62
N VAL A 147 -3.87 -5.36 9.62
CA VAL A 147 -3.56 -5.73 11.01
C VAL A 147 -3.43 -7.25 11.20
N LEU A 148 -4.25 -8.08 10.54
CA LEU A 148 -4.15 -9.55 10.59
C LEU A 148 -3.16 -10.15 9.58
N LEU A 149 -2.67 -9.35 8.63
CA LEU A 149 -1.67 -9.78 7.66
C LEU A 149 -0.38 -10.41 8.23
N PRO A 150 0.12 -10.04 9.44
CA PRO A 150 1.26 -10.68 10.07
C PRO A 150 0.99 -12.09 10.61
N LEU A 151 -0.27 -12.43 10.91
CA LEU A 151 -0.60 -13.70 11.58
C LEU A 151 -0.79 -14.88 10.63
N ILE A 152 -0.93 -14.66 9.32
CA ILE A 152 -1.30 -15.71 8.37
C ILE A 152 -0.07 -16.14 7.54
N PRO A 153 0.40 -17.40 7.62
CA PRO A 153 1.66 -17.87 7.04
C PRO A 153 1.56 -18.25 5.54
N PHE A 154 0.68 -17.60 4.77
CA PHE A 154 0.55 -17.85 3.32
C PHE A 154 1.43 -16.91 2.48
N ARG A 155 1.97 -17.41 1.36
CA ARG A 155 2.81 -16.62 0.43
C ARG A 155 2.01 -15.70 -0.49
N ALA A 156 0.78 -16.08 -0.84
CA ALA A 156 -0.07 -15.31 -1.75
C ALA A 156 -0.93 -14.29 -0.99
N PHE A 157 -0.66 -12.99 -1.20
CA PHE A 157 -1.42 -11.88 -0.59
C PHE A 157 -2.90 -11.87 -1.00
N SER A 158 -3.21 -12.24 -2.25
CA SER A 158 -4.60 -12.36 -2.75
C SER A 158 -5.43 -13.37 -1.95
N LEU A 159 -4.82 -14.51 -1.60
CA LEU A 159 -5.48 -15.56 -0.80
C LEU A 159 -5.75 -15.10 0.64
N LYS A 160 -4.85 -14.31 1.25
CA LYS A 160 -5.08 -13.77 2.60
C LYS A 160 -6.25 -12.80 2.63
N GLY A 161 -6.30 -11.88 1.65
CA GLY A 161 -7.41 -10.94 1.49
C GLY A 161 -8.72 -11.67 1.21
N GLY A 162 -8.71 -12.65 0.31
CA GLY A 162 -9.87 -13.47 -0.02
C GLY A 162 -10.39 -14.29 1.16
N LEU A 163 -9.53 -14.90 1.97
CA LEU A 163 -9.92 -15.67 3.16
C LEU A 163 -10.58 -14.79 4.23
N LEU A 164 -10.04 -13.60 4.49
CA LEU A 164 -10.65 -12.65 5.43
C LEU A 164 -11.98 -12.09 4.87
N GLY A 165 -12.04 -11.82 3.56
CA GLY A 165 -13.28 -11.47 2.87
C GLY A 165 -14.33 -12.57 2.94
N LEU A 166 -13.94 -13.85 2.84
CA LEU A 166 -14.83 -15.00 2.99
C LEU A 166 -15.38 -15.11 4.41
N ALA A 167 -14.51 -14.99 5.42
CA ALA A 167 -14.92 -15.03 6.82
C ALA A 167 -15.93 -13.90 7.15
N TRP A 168 -15.69 -12.71 6.61
CA TRP A 168 -16.59 -11.58 6.77
C TRP A 168 -17.92 -11.76 6.03
N ALA A 169 -17.89 -12.25 4.78
CA ALA A 169 -19.09 -12.57 4.02
C ALA A 169 -19.95 -13.63 4.74
N ALA A 170 -19.32 -14.67 5.28
CA ALA A 170 -19.99 -15.69 6.08
C ALA A 170 -20.64 -15.08 7.34
N GLY A 171 -19.94 -14.19 8.05
CA GLY A 171 -20.48 -13.48 9.21
C GLY A 171 -21.71 -12.62 8.89
N ILE A 172 -21.70 -11.88 7.77
CA ILE A 172 -22.87 -11.09 7.33
C ILE A 172 -24.05 -11.99 6.99
N ILE A 173 -23.81 -13.09 6.27
CA ILE A 173 -24.84 -14.04 5.85
C ILE A 173 -25.49 -14.70 7.08
N LEU A 174 -24.70 -15.06 8.09
CA LEU A 174 -25.17 -15.60 9.37
C LEU A 174 -25.95 -14.58 10.19
N PHE A 175 -25.43 -13.35 10.33
CA PHE A 175 -26.08 -12.30 11.13
C PHE A 175 -27.42 -11.85 10.56
N ARG A 176 -27.57 -11.84 9.22
CA ARG A 176 -28.84 -11.50 8.57
C ARG A 176 -29.82 -12.66 8.44
N GLY A 177 -29.39 -13.89 8.71
CA GLY A 177 -30.26 -15.06 8.55
C GLY A 177 -30.73 -15.30 7.11
N TRP A 178 -29.99 -14.82 6.09
CA TRP A 178 -30.38 -15.01 4.68
C TRP A 178 -30.45 -16.48 4.28
N ILE A 179 -29.71 -17.35 4.97
CA ILE A 179 -29.79 -18.81 4.80
C ILE A 179 -31.04 -19.38 5.49
N THR A 180 -31.52 -18.77 6.57
CA THR A 180 -32.64 -19.27 7.38
C THR A 180 -34.02 -18.91 6.82
N THR A 181 -34.13 -17.83 6.02
CA THR A 181 -35.42 -17.38 5.45
C THR A 181 -35.83 -18.13 4.16
N GLY A 182 -34.93 -18.91 3.55
CA GLY A 182 -35.22 -19.83 2.44
C GLY A 182 -35.76 -19.22 1.13
N SER A 183 -35.80 -17.89 1.02
CA SER A 183 -36.39 -17.19 -0.14
C SER A 183 -35.38 -17.07 -1.29
N ILE A 184 -35.81 -17.38 -2.53
CA ILE A 184 -34.96 -17.33 -3.74
C ILE A 184 -34.19 -16.00 -3.89
N PRO A 185 -34.80 -14.82 -3.65
CA PRO A 185 -34.08 -13.55 -3.73
C PRO A 185 -32.97 -13.39 -2.68
N ASP A 186 -33.14 -13.96 -1.49
CA ASP A 186 -32.18 -13.85 -0.39
C ASP A 186 -31.02 -14.84 -0.56
N LEU A 187 -31.27 -15.99 -1.17
CA LEU A 187 -30.22 -16.93 -1.59
C LEU A 187 -29.35 -16.33 -2.71
N CYS A 188 -29.96 -15.65 -3.68
CA CYS A 188 -29.23 -14.91 -4.71
C CYS A 188 -28.36 -13.78 -4.14
N LYS A 189 -28.87 -13.05 -3.13
CA LYS A 189 -28.07 -12.03 -2.41
C LYS A 189 -26.92 -12.66 -1.64
N ALA A 190 -27.14 -13.76 -0.93
CA ALA A 190 -26.08 -14.46 -0.20
C ALA A 190 -24.96 -14.95 -1.14
N LEU A 191 -25.30 -15.53 -2.29
CA LEU A 191 -24.35 -15.94 -3.31
C LEU A 191 -23.58 -14.76 -3.91
N ALA A 192 -24.27 -13.66 -4.23
CA ALA A 192 -23.63 -12.45 -4.74
C ALA A 192 -22.61 -11.88 -3.75
N TYR A 193 -22.96 -11.81 -2.46
CA TYR A 193 -22.07 -11.32 -1.41
C TYR A 193 -20.90 -12.28 -1.15
N LEU A 194 -21.14 -13.59 -1.19
CA LEU A 194 -20.11 -14.63 -1.02
C LEU A 194 -19.06 -14.61 -2.13
N LEU A 195 -19.42 -14.25 -3.36
CA LEU A 195 -18.45 -14.12 -4.47
C LEU A 195 -17.82 -12.73 -4.52
N ALA A 196 -18.61 -11.67 -4.33
CA ALA A 196 -18.14 -10.30 -4.53
C ALA A 196 -17.16 -9.87 -3.43
N ILE A 197 -17.48 -10.12 -2.15
CA ILE A 197 -16.67 -9.63 -1.03
C ILE A 197 -15.26 -10.24 -1.03
N PRO A 198 -15.07 -11.56 -1.19
CA PRO A 198 -13.73 -12.15 -1.27
C PRO A 198 -12.94 -11.71 -2.49
N ALA A 199 -13.61 -11.57 -3.64
CA ALA A 199 -12.96 -11.10 -4.87
C ALA A 199 -12.47 -9.65 -4.72
N LEU A 200 -13.29 -8.77 -4.14
CA LEU A 200 -12.94 -7.39 -3.82
C LEU A 200 -11.81 -7.32 -2.79
N ALA A 201 -11.90 -8.10 -1.70
CA ALA A 201 -10.87 -8.14 -0.66
C ALA A 201 -9.53 -8.70 -1.18
N GLY A 202 -9.56 -9.72 -2.05
CA GLY A 202 -8.37 -10.27 -2.71
C GLY A 202 -7.75 -9.27 -3.69
N PHE A 203 -8.56 -8.59 -4.50
CA PHE A 203 -8.11 -7.53 -5.39
C PHE A 203 -7.48 -6.36 -4.62
N MET A 204 -8.11 -5.93 -3.52
CA MET A 204 -7.61 -4.90 -2.63
C MET A 204 -6.27 -5.29 -2.00
N ALA A 205 -6.13 -6.51 -1.51
CA ALA A 205 -4.88 -7.03 -0.97
C ALA A 205 -3.76 -7.10 -2.03
N MET A 206 -4.09 -7.41 -3.29
CA MET A 206 -3.12 -7.38 -4.40
C MET A 206 -2.69 -5.96 -4.77
N ASN A 207 -3.63 -5.01 -4.81
CA ASN A 207 -3.32 -3.63 -5.13
C ASN A 207 -2.43 -3.00 -4.04
N LEU A 208 -2.67 -3.37 -2.78
CA LEU A 208 -1.81 -3.02 -1.65
C LEU A 208 -0.37 -3.52 -1.86
N TYR A 209 -0.20 -4.80 -2.24
CA TYR A 209 1.11 -5.37 -2.55
C TYR A 209 1.81 -4.69 -3.74
N ARG A 210 1.05 -4.25 -4.76
CA ARG A 210 1.63 -3.51 -5.90
C ARG A 210 2.14 -2.12 -5.52
N LEU A 211 1.46 -1.44 -4.61
CA LEU A 211 1.85 -0.09 -4.15
C LEU A 211 3.01 -0.15 -3.15
N HIS A 212 3.12 -1.25 -2.39
CA HIS A 212 4.19 -1.53 -1.46
C HIS A 212 4.64 -2.98 -1.62
N PRO A 213 5.60 -3.29 -2.54
CA PRO A 213 6.16 -4.63 -2.63
C PRO A 213 6.92 -4.89 -1.31
N LEU A 214 6.26 -5.61 -0.42
CA LEU A 214 6.79 -6.04 0.86
C LEU A 214 7.77 -7.20 0.62
N HIS A 215 8.95 -6.92 0.09
CA HIS A 215 10.10 -7.85 0.07
C HIS A 215 11.42 -7.08 0.13
#